data_AF-A0A256YN26-F1
#
_entry.id   AF-A0A256YN26-F1
#
_cell.length_a   1.000
_cell.length_b   1.000
_cell.length_c   1.000
_cell.angle_alpha   90.00
_cell.angle_beta   90.00
_cell.angle_gamma   90.00
#
_symmetry.space_group_name_H-M   'P 1'
#
loop_
_entity.id
_entity.type
_entity.pdbx_description
1 polymer ?
#
loop_
_entity_poly.entity_id
_entity_poly.type
_entity_poly.pdbx_seq_one_letter_code
_entity_poly.pdbx_strand_id
1 'polypeptide(L)'
;MIMRILGIIMLILLFSSLALSLEVTRKYCRNNTLVIERVGYWKVNNKVYNITKTEEIYCEFGCEEKGDNAYCLPPPEKASLYSFGILAGILILISVLYWWLK
;
A
#
# COMPACT_ATOMS: atom_id res chain seq x y z
N MET A 1 37.67 -18.53 6.59
CA MET A 1 36.53 -18.00 7.36
C MET A 1 35.57 -17.17 6.51
N ILE A 2 36.07 -16.20 5.74
CA ILE A 2 35.30 -15.34 4.81
C ILE A 2 34.41 -16.11 3.80
N MET A 3 34.91 -17.23 3.26
CA MET A 3 34.17 -18.01 2.25
C MET A 3 32.91 -18.71 2.79
N ARG A 4 32.85 -19.00 4.11
CA ARG A 4 31.65 -19.54 4.75
C ARG A 4 30.58 -18.48 5.00
N ILE A 5 31.01 -17.25 5.28
CA ILE A 5 30.13 -16.10 5.52
C ILE A 5 29.44 -15.69 4.20
N LEU A 6 30.18 -15.68 3.09
CA LEU A 6 29.63 -15.44 1.74
C LEU A 6 28.57 -16.47 1.35
N GLY A 7 28.78 -17.75 1.66
CA GLY A 7 27.80 -18.81 1.37
C GLY A 7 26.48 -18.63 2.13
N ILE A 8 26.55 -18.20 3.41
CA ILE A 8 25.36 -17.97 4.23
C ILE A 8 24.59 -16.73 3.73
N ILE A 9 25.29 -15.66 3.37
CA ILE A 9 24.66 -14.45 2.80
C ILE A 9 23.94 -14.77 1.48
N MET A 10 24.56 -15.57 0.61
CA MET A 10 23.94 -15.95 -0.66
C MET A 10 22.69 -16.83 -0.43
N LEU A 11 22.71 -17.71 0.56
CA LEU A 11 21.55 -18.53 0.95
C LEU A 11 20.38 -17.68 1.46
N ILE A 12 20.66 -16.63 2.24
CA ILE A 12 19.63 -15.70 2.75
C ILE A 12 19.03 -14.87 1.62
N LEU A 13 19.86 -14.41 0.67
CA LEU A 13 19.39 -13.68 -0.51
C LEU A 13 18.50 -14.57 -1.41
N LEU A 14 18.85 -15.85 -1.57
CA LEU A 14 18.04 -16.82 -2.34
C LEU A 14 16.68 -17.13 -1.69
N PHE A 15 16.56 -17.06 -0.36
CA PHE A 15 15.30 -17.29 0.35
C PHE A 15 14.37 -16.06 0.37
N SER A 16 14.91 -14.85 0.20
CA SER A 16 14.11 -13.61 0.23
C SER A 16 13.15 -13.44 -0.96
N SER A 17 13.41 -14.13 -2.07
CA SER A 17 12.54 -14.10 -3.26
C SER A 17 11.34 -15.05 -3.17
N LEU A 18 11.27 -15.91 -2.14
CA LEU A 18 10.15 -16.83 -1.91
C LEU A 18 9.00 -16.23 -1.10
N ALA A 19 8.94 -14.90 -0.98
CA ALA A 19 7.75 -14.24 -0.49
C ALA A 19 6.63 -14.40 -1.54
N LEU A 20 5.81 -15.45 -1.41
CA LEU A 20 4.57 -15.62 -2.16
C LEU A 20 3.65 -14.42 -1.85
N SER A 21 3.73 -13.39 -2.69
CA SER A 21 2.82 -12.26 -2.65
C SER A 21 1.49 -12.69 -3.28
N LEU A 22 0.43 -12.85 -2.48
CA LEU A 22 -0.93 -12.98 -3.02
C LEU A 22 -1.33 -11.63 -3.62
N GLU A 23 -1.75 -11.63 -4.88
CA GLU A 23 -2.15 -10.43 -5.59
C GLU A 23 -3.49 -9.91 -5.03
N VAL A 24 -3.57 -8.60 -4.82
CA VAL A 24 -4.82 -7.97 -4.35
C VAL A 24 -5.78 -7.88 -5.52
N THR A 25 -6.91 -8.57 -5.42
CA THR A 25 -7.85 -8.74 -6.53
C THR A 25 -9.02 -7.77 -6.44
N ARG A 26 -9.46 -7.44 -5.22
CA ARG A 26 -10.60 -6.51 -5.04
C ARG A 26 -10.56 -5.80 -3.69
N LYS A 27 -11.00 -4.55 -3.67
CA LYS A 27 -11.23 -3.77 -2.45
C LYS A 27 -12.60 -3.12 -2.51
N TYR A 28 -13.42 -3.29 -1.48
CA TYR A 28 -14.75 -2.68 -1.39
C TYR A 28 -15.11 -2.34 0.05
N CYS A 29 -16.09 -1.45 0.21
CA CYS A 29 -16.58 -1.02 1.51
C CYS A 29 -17.83 -1.81 1.90
N ARG A 30 -17.86 -2.31 3.14
CA ARG A 30 -19.03 -2.97 3.72
C ARG A 30 -19.19 -2.51 5.17
N ASN A 31 -20.28 -1.83 5.51
CA ASN A 31 -20.58 -1.38 6.87
C ASN A 31 -19.38 -0.72 7.59
N ASN A 32 -18.83 0.35 7.00
CA ASN A 32 -17.63 1.04 7.52
C ASN A 32 -16.37 0.17 7.63
N THR A 33 -16.34 -0.98 6.97
CA THR A 33 -15.20 -1.90 6.98
C THR A 33 -14.66 -2.00 5.55
N LEU A 34 -13.36 -1.83 5.40
CA LEU A 34 -12.65 -2.08 4.16
C LEU A 34 -12.41 -3.58 4.03
N VAL A 35 -12.98 -4.19 3.00
CA VAL A 35 -12.76 -5.59 2.67
C VAL A 35 -11.73 -5.68 1.56
N ILE A 36 -10.68 -6.47 1.77
CA ILE A 36 -9.58 -6.69 0.83
C ILE A 36 -9.56 -8.17 0.47
N GLU A 37 -9.87 -8.47 -0.78
CA GLU A 37 -9.79 -9.83 -1.32
C GLU A 37 -8.45 -10.01 -2.06
N ARG A 38 -7.69 -11.02 -1.65
CA ARG A 38 -6.44 -11.41 -2.30
C ARG A 38 -6.58 -12.81 -2.86
N VAL A 39 -6.27 -12.97 -4.14
CA VAL A 39 -6.28 -14.27 -4.82
C VAL A 39 -4.85 -14.63 -5.17
N GLY A 40 -4.41 -15.80 -4.71
CA GLY A 40 -3.15 -16.41 -5.06
C GLY A 40 -3.38 -17.68 -5.87
N TYR A 41 -2.52 -17.93 -6.85
CA TYR A 41 -2.54 -19.16 -7.64
C TYR A 41 -1.33 -20.01 -7.25
N TRP A 42 -1.56 -21.20 -6.70
CA TRP A 42 -0.50 -22.15 -6.39
C TRP A 42 -0.52 -23.31 -7.38
N LYS A 43 0.53 -23.44 -8.19
CA LYS A 43 0.67 -24.57 -9.11
C LYS A 43 1.54 -25.68 -8.50
N VAL A 44 0.98 -26.89 -8.35
CA VAL A 44 1.69 -28.10 -7.89
C VAL A 44 1.28 -29.29 -8.77
N ASN A 45 2.25 -30.09 -9.25
CA ASN A 45 2.00 -31.26 -10.09
C ASN A 45 1.07 -30.97 -11.28
N ASN A 46 1.34 -29.87 -11.99
CA ASN A 46 0.54 -29.39 -13.13
C ASN A 46 -0.94 -29.07 -12.83
N LYS A 47 -1.34 -29.08 -11.56
CA LYS A 47 -2.65 -28.60 -11.07
C LYS A 47 -2.49 -27.20 -10.49
N VAL A 48 -3.45 -26.32 -10.76
CA VAL A 48 -3.51 -24.96 -10.21
C VAL A 48 -4.56 -24.94 -9.10
N TYR A 49 -4.17 -24.48 -7.92
CA TYR A 49 -5.02 -24.29 -6.75
C TYR A 49 -5.24 -22.81 -6.52
N ASN A 50 -6.50 -22.41 -6.39
CA ASN A 50 -6.88 -21.03 -6.11
C ASN A 50 -6.98 -20.84 -4.60
N ILE A 51 -6.18 -19.92 -4.05
CA ILE A 51 -6.18 -19.55 -2.64
C ILE A 51 -6.81 -18.16 -2.56
N THR A 52 -8.01 -18.09 -1.99
CA THR A 52 -8.68 -16.82 -1.69
C THR A 52 -8.46 -16.48 -0.22
N LYS A 53 -8.00 -15.25 0.05
CA LYS A 53 -7.91 -14.71 1.40
C LYS A 53 -8.65 -13.39 1.45
N THR A 54 -9.60 -13.28 2.36
CA THR A 54 -10.34 -12.05 2.62
C THR A 54 -9.85 -11.46 3.94
N GLU A 55 -9.50 -10.17 3.92
CA GLU A 55 -9.12 -9.40 5.10
C GLU A 55 -10.13 -8.28 5.29
N GLU A 56 -10.57 -8.08 6.54
CA GLU A 56 -11.53 -7.04 6.91
C GLU A 56 -10.85 -6.06 7.86
N ILE A 57 -10.91 -4.77 7.52
CA ILE A 57 -10.31 -3.68 8.31
C ILE A 57 -11.41 -2.70 8.68
N TYR A 58 -11.70 -2.55 9.96
CA TYR A 58 -12.67 -1.55 10.43
C TYR A 58 -12.12 -0.14 10.21
N CYS A 59 -12.86 0.70 9.47
CA CYS A 59 -12.52 2.09 9.24
C CYS A 59 -13.32 2.98 10.21
N GLU A 60 -12.66 3.47 11.25
CA GLU A 60 -13.28 4.30 12.30
C GLU A 60 -13.92 5.59 11.75
N PHE A 61 -13.29 6.21 10.74
CA PHE A 61 -13.73 7.49 10.18
C PHE A 61 -14.54 7.36 8.87
N GLY A 62 -14.89 6.12 8.49
CA GLY A 62 -15.61 5.86 7.25
C GLY A 62 -14.76 5.14 6.19
N CYS A 63 -15.45 4.47 5.26
CA CYS A 63 -14.84 3.81 4.12
C CYS A 63 -15.39 4.46 2.84
N GLU A 64 -14.51 4.79 1.90
CA GLU A 64 -14.87 5.43 0.63
C GLU A 64 -14.44 4.55 -0.55
N GLU A 65 -15.36 4.38 -1.51
CA GLU A 65 -15.09 3.71 -2.78
C GLU A 65 -14.75 4.74 -3.85
N LYS A 66 -13.64 4.52 -4.56
CA LYS A 66 -13.14 5.38 -5.63
C LYS A 66 -12.77 4.54 -6.85
N GLY A 67 -13.74 4.40 -7.75
CA GLY A 67 -13.63 3.52 -8.92
C GLY A 67 -13.55 2.05 -8.47
N ASP A 68 -12.55 1.32 -8.98
CA ASP A 68 -12.36 -0.12 -8.67
C ASP A 68 -11.61 -0.37 -7.34
N ASN A 69 -11.44 0.66 -6.51
CA ASN A 69 -10.72 0.58 -5.24
C ASN A 69 -11.53 1.17 -4.10
N ALA A 70 -11.24 0.72 -2.87
CA ALA A 70 -11.77 1.27 -1.64
C ALA A 70 -10.65 1.56 -0.65
N TYR A 71 -10.85 2.58 0.20
CA TYR A 71 -9.91 2.95 1.26
C TYR A 71 -10.63 3.47 2.51
N CYS A 72 -9.97 3.35 3.66
CA CYS A 72 -10.43 3.99 4.89
C CYS A 72 -10.14 5.50 4.84
N LEU A 73 -11.12 6.29 5.28
CA LEU A 73 -10.94 7.73 5.44
C LEU A 73 -9.95 8.01 6.57
N PRO A 74 -9.00 8.96 6.37
CA PRO A 74 -8.11 9.38 7.44
C PRO A 74 -8.88 10.15 8.52
N PRO A 75 -8.38 10.17 9.77
CA PRO A 75 -8.94 11.02 10.81
C PRO A 75 -8.96 12.50 10.38
N PRO A 76 -9.96 13.27 10.81
CA PRO A 76 -10.15 14.67 10.38
C PRO A 76 -8.95 15.57 10.72
N GLU A 77 -8.24 15.28 11.80
CA GLU A 77 -7.01 16.00 12.19
C GLU A 77 -5.88 15.87 11.17
N LYS A 78 -5.77 14.71 10.50
CA LYS A 78 -4.74 14.49 9.48
C LYS A 78 -5.15 15.09 8.14
N ALA A 79 -6.45 15.15 7.84
CA ALA A 79 -6.95 15.75 6.61
C ALA A 79 -6.66 17.27 6.56
N SER A 80 -6.83 17.98 7.68
CA SER A 80 -6.56 19.42 7.74
C SER A 80 -5.09 19.78 7.59
N LEU A 81 -4.17 18.98 8.16
CA LEU A 81 -2.72 19.17 8.05
C LEU A 81 -2.23 19.12 6.59
N TYR A 82 -2.77 18.21 5.78
CA TYR A 82 -2.45 18.15 4.35
C TYR A 82 -2.89 19.42 3.62
N SER A 83 -4.07 19.97 3.93
CA SER A 83 -4.57 21.20 3.31
C SER A 83 -3.71 22.41 3.66
N PHE A 84 -3.27 22.55 4.92
CA PHE A 84 -2.38 23.65 5.34
C PHE A 84 -0.98 23.53 4.71
N GLY A 85 -0.44 22.31 4.63
CA GLY A 85 0.86 22.07 3.99
C GLY A 85 0.88 22.45 2.51
N ILE A 86 -0.17 22.09 1.76
CA ILE A 86 -0.31 22.47 0.35
C ILE A 86 -0.39 24.00 0.20
N LEU A 87 -1.19 24.66 1.03
CA LEU A 87 -1.35 26.12 0.98
C LEU A 87 -0.03 26.84 1.27
N ALA A 88 0.69 26.42 2.30
CA ALA A 88 1.99 26.98 2.65
C ALA A 88 3.03 26.76 1.53
N GLY A 89 3.05 25.56 0.94
CA GLY A 89 3.92 25.25 -0.19
C GLY A 89 3.65 26.14 -1.41
N ILE A 90 2.38 26.38 -1.75
CA ILE A 90 1.97 27.27 -2.84
C ILE A 90 2.43 28.71 -2.56
N LEU A 91 2.21 29.22 -1.35
CA LEU A 91 2.60 30.59 -0.98
C LEU A 91 4.13 30.81 -1.04
N ILE A 92 4.91 29.82 -0.63
CA ILE A 92 6.38 29.87 -0.73
C ILE A 92 6.80 29.89 -2.20
N LEU A 93 6.22 29.02 -3.04
CA LEU A 93 6.49 28.97 -4.48
C LEU A 93 6.20 30.30 -5.17
N ILE A 94 5.04 30.91 -4.88
CA ILE A 94 4.65 32.21 -5.43
C ILE A 94 5.64 33.30 -4.99
N SER A 95 6.06 33.28 -3.72
CA SER A 95 7.01 34.25 -3.18
C SER A 95 8.39 34.14 -3.84
N VAL A 96 8.88 32.92 -4.07
CA VAL A 96 10.14 32.67 -4.80
C VAL A 96 10.02 33.13 -6.26
N LEU A 97 8.92 32.79 -6.95
CA LEU A 97 8.68 33.22 -8.32
C LEU A 97 8.61 34.75 -8.44
N TYR A 98 7.90 35.41 -7.52
CA TYR A 98 7.82 36.87 -7.47
C TYR A 98 9.19 37.51 -7.27
N TRP A 99 10.03 36.93 -6.41
CA TRP A 99 11.39 37.41 -6.19
C TRP A 99 12.30 37.20 -7.41
N TRP A 100 12.07 36.14 -8.19
CA TRP A 100 12.83 35.84 -9.41
C TRP A 100 12.42 36.70 -10.61
N LEU A 101 11.16 37.16 -10.65
CA LEU A 101 10.62 38.02 -11.72
C LEU A 101 10.87 39.52 -11.51
N LYS A 102 11.30 39.91 -10.30
CA LYS A 102 11.67 41.28 -9.95
C LYS A 102 13.14 41.52 -10.22
#